data_AF-A0A6I2FYI1-F1
#
_entry.id   AF-A0A6I2FYI1-F1
#
_cell.length_a   1.000
_cell.length_b   1.000
_cell.length_c   1.000
_cell.angle_alpha   90.00
_cell.angle_beta   90.00
_cell.angle_gamma   90.00
#
_symmetry.space_group_name_H-M   'P 1'
#
loop_
_entity.id
_entity.type
_entity.pdbx_description
1 polymer ?
#
loop_
_entity_poly.entity_id
_entity_poly.type
_entity_poly.pdbx_seq_one_letter_code
_entity_poly.pdbx_strand_id
1 'polypeptide(L)' 'MPTPEPTLPQIQQAITDLLRTEQLATLATIDSAGLPSASAMHIAADGLIAYMHTFQYNRKHTHMQQNSRPGTPQP' A
#
# COMPACT_ATOMS: atom_id res chain seq x y z
N MET A 1 29.85 2.41 17.31
CA MET A 1 29.84 3.14 16.02
C MET A 1 28.39 3.24 15.58
N PRO A 2 27.84 4.44 15.30
CA PRO A 2 26.50 4.56 14.74
C PRO A 2 26.47 3.98 13.32
N THR A 3 25.40 3.27 12.98
CA THR A 3 25.18 2.77 11.62
C THR A 3 24.92 3.97 10.70
N PRO A 4 25.65 4.12 9.59
CA PRO A 4 25.40 5.22 8.66
C PRO A 4 23.98 5.13 8.09
N GLU A 5 23.35 6.30 7.89
CA GLU A 5 22.02 6.37 7.30
C GLU A 5 22.04 5.84 5.86
N PRO A 6 21.04 5.03 5.45
CA PRO A 6 21.02 4.46 4.12
C PRO A 6 20.79 5.54 3.05
N THR A 7 21.45 5.38 1.91
CA THR A 7 21.24 6.20 0.72
C THR A 7 19.88 5.88 0.06
N LEU A 8 19.35 6.79 -0.76
CA LEU A 8 18.11 6.55 -1.50
C LEU A 8 18.11 5.25 -2.33
N PRO A 9 19.18 4.90 -3.08
CA PRO A 9 19.24 3.63 -3.80
C PRO A 9 19.18 2.41 -2.87
N GLN A 10 19.79 2.49 -1.69
CA GLN A 10 19.74 1.41 -0.69
C GLN A 10 18.33 1.25 -0.12
N ILE A 11 17.63 2.35 0.15
CA ILE A 11 16.24 2.33 0.63
C ILE A 11 15.32 1.74 -0.44
N GLN A 12 15.44 2.18 -1.69
CA GLN A 12 14.63 1.68 -2.80
C GLN A 12 14.83 0.17 -3.01
N GLN A 13 16.08 -0.29 -2.96
CA GLN A 13 16.40 -1.71 -3.07
C GLN A 13 15.79 -2.50 -1.91
N ALA A 14 15.93 -2.02 -0.68
CA ALA A 14 15.36 -2.67 0.50
C ALA A 14 13.83 -2.77 0.44
N ILE A 15 13.14 -1.73 -0.03
CA ILE A 15 11.67 -1.76 -0.22
C ILE A 15 11.29 -2.77 -1.30
N THR A 16 12.02 -2.77 -2.43
CA THR A 16 11.75 -3.71 -3.53
C THR A 16 11.95 -5.16 -3.09
N ASP A 17 13.00 -5.44 -2.32
CA ASP A 17 13.27 -6.78 -1.80
C ASP A 17 12.20 -7.20 -0.79
N LEU A 18 11.78 -6.30 0.11
CA LEU A 18 10.68 -6.54 1.04
C LEU A 18 9.38 -6.87 0.29
N LEU A 19 9.01 -6.07 -0.70
CA LEU A 19 7.78 -6.27 -1.48
C LEU A 19 7.81 -7.53 -2.33
N ARG A 20 9.01 -8.00 -2.72
CA ARG A 20 9.17 -9.27 -3.43
C ARG A 20 8.93 -10.48 -2.54
N THR A 21 9.31 -10.42 -1.26
CA THR A 21 9.22 -11.56 -0.36
C THR A 21 7.92 -11.59 0.44
N GLU A 22 7.42 -10.42 0.84
CA GLU A 22 6.20 -10.31 1.65
C GLU A 22 4.94 -10.43 0.80
N GLN A 23 4.05 -11.33 1.21
CA GLN A 23 2.78 -11.58 0.54
C GLN A 23 1.58 -11.03 1.31
N LEU A 24 1.80 -10.55 2.54
CA LEU A 24 0.78 -10.01 3.42
C LEU A 24 1.13 -8.58 3.81
N ALA A 25 0.14 -7.70 3.72
CA ALA A 25 0.25 -6.32 4.16
C ALA A 25 -1.00 -5.88 4.92
N THR A 26 -0.90 -4.77 5.64
CA THR A 26 -2.05 -4.10 6.24
C THR A 26 -2.47 -2.92 5.38
N LEU A 27 -3.68 -2.97 4.83
CA LEU A 27 -4.30 -1.84 4.14
C LEU A 27 -4.99 -0.95 5.18
N ALA A 28 -4.50 0.27 5.33
CA ALA A 28 -5.18 1.33 6.09
C ALA A 28 -6.05 2.18 5.14
N THR A 29 -7.29 2.40 5.52
CA THR A 29 -8.27 3.25 4.81
C THR A 29 -8.95 4.20 5.78
N ILE A 30 -9.62 5.22 5.25
CA ILE A 30 -10.49 6.11 6.02
C ILE A 30 -11.94 5.80 5.61
N ASP A 31 -12.82 5.65 6.59
CA ASP A 31 -14.25 5.42 6.33
C ASP A 31 -15.00 6.72 6.02
N SER A 32 -16.31 6.62 5.79
CA SER A 32 -17.15 7.78 5.47
C SER A 32 -17.33 8.76 6.63
N ALA A 33 -17.02 8.37 7.86
CA ALA A 33 -17.04 9.23 9.04
C ALA A 33 -15.67 9.84 9.35
N GLY A 34 -14.66 9.58 8.52
CA GLY A 34 -13.29 10.06 8.72
C GLY A 34 -12.48 9.22 9.70
N LEU A 35 -12.97 8.03 10.11
CA LEU A 35 -12.30 7.17 11.06
C LEU A 35 -11.35 6.18 10.36
N PRO A 36 -10.21 5.84 10.98
CA PRO A 36 -9.28 4.87 10.41
C PRO A 36 -9.86 3.45 10.45
N SER A 37 -9.61 2.71 9.38
CA SER A 37 -9.97 1.29 9.26
C SER A 37 -8.80 0.51 8.68
N ALA A 38 -8.50 -0.67 9.23
CA ALA A 38 -7.40 -1.51 8.80
C ALA A 38 -7.87 -2.90 8.39
N SER A 39 -7.19 -3.53 7.43
CA SER A 39 -7.45 -4.90 7.02
C SER A 39 -6.16 -5.58 6.56
N ALA A 40 -5.98 -6.85 6.96
CA ALA A 40 -4.95 -7.69 6.37
C ALA A 40 -5.31 -8.03 4.92
N MET A 41 -4.33 -7.91 4.02
CA MET A 41 -4.47 -8.09 2.58
C MET A 41 -3.35 -8.96 2.05
N HIS A 42 -3.69 -9.86 1.13
CA HIS A 42 -2.69 -10.45 0.25
C HIS A 42 -2.26 -9.42 -0.79
N ILE A 43 -0.96 -9.34 -1.04
CA ILE A 43 -0.36 -8.47 -2.05
C ILE A 43 0.49 -9.27 -3.03
N ALA A 44 0.64 -8.73 -4.22
CA ALA A 44 1.72 -9.03 -5.14
C ALA A 44 2.42 -7.71 -5.48
N ALA A 45 3.68 -7.73 -5.91
CA ALA A 45 4.40 -6.50 -6.24
C ALA A 45 5.29 -6.65 -7.47
N ASP A 46 5.46 -5.53 -8.18
CA ASP A 46 6.45 -5.34 -9.24
C ASP A 46 7.27 -4.08 -8.95
N GLY A 47 8.53 -4.25 -8.56
CA GLY A 47 9.37 -3.16 -8.10
C GLY A 47 8.79 -2.48 -6.85
N LEU A 48 8.41 -1.21 -7.00
CA LEU A 48 7.80 -0.39 -5.94
C LEU A 48 6.26 -0.33 -6.03
N ILE A 49 5.66 -1.04 -6.97
CA ILE A 49 4.21 -1.05 -7.16
C ILE A 49 3.63 -2.30 -6.48
N ALA A 50 2.71 -2.10 -5.54
CA ALA A 50 1.98 -3.17 -4.88
C ALA A 50 0.55 -3.27 -5.43
N TYR A 51 0.14 -4.50 -5.76
CA TYR A 51 -1.19 -4.87 -6.21
C TYR A 51 -1.90 -5.64 -5.09
N MET A 52 -3.19 -5.38 -4.93
CA MET A 52 -4.02 -6.12 -3.99
C MET A 52 -5.34 -6.49 -4.65
N HIS A 53 -5.78 -7.72 -4.42
CA HIS A 53 -7.12 -8.14 -4.81
C HIS A 53 -8.11 -7.87 -3.68
N THR A 54 -9.27 -7.30 -4.02
CA THR A 54 -10.37 -7.08 -3.07
C THR A 54 -11.71 -7.29 -3.78
N PHE A 55 -12.73 -7.71 -3.02
CA PHE A 55 -14.10 -7.83 -3.54
C PHE A 55 -14.78 -6.47 -3.68
N GLN A 56 -15.58 -6.29 -4.74
CA GLN A 56 -16.33 -5.07 -5.03
C GLN A 56 -17.31 -4.66 -3.91
N TYR A 57 -17.84 -5.64 -3.16
CA TYR A 57 -18.86 -5.40 -2.14
C TYR A 57 -18.33 -5.52 -0.71
N ASN A 58 -17.12 -5.00 -0.45
CA ASN A 58 -16.58 -4.94 0.90
C ASN A 58 -16.25 -3.51 1.34
N ARG A 59 -16.21 -3.30 2.67
CA ARG A 59 -16.05 -1.96 3.28
C ARG A 59 -14.82 -1.22 2.75
N LYS A 60 -13.67 -1.90 2.67
CA LYS A 60 -12.42 -1.30 2.15
C LYS A 60 -12.51 -0.88 0.69
N HIS A 61 -13.23 -1.62 -0.17
CA HIS A 61 -13.46 -1.19 -1.55
C HIS A 61 -14.26 0.12 -1.61
N THR A 62 -15.35 0.22 -0.84
CA THR A 62 -16.11 1.47 -0.71
C THR A 62 -15.26 2.62 -0.19
N HIS A 63 -14.46 2.38 0.86
CA HIS A 63 -13.57 3.39 1.42
C HIS A 63 -12.54 3.88 0.39
N MET A 64 -11.94 2.98 -0.39
CA MET A 64 -10.97 3.34 -1.43
C MET A 64 -11.60 4.17 -2.55
N GLN A 65 -12.83 3.87 -2.98
CA GLN A 65 -13.51 4.66 -4.01
C GLN A 65 -13.84 6.07 -3.53
N GLN A 66 -14.31 6.20 -2.29
CA GLN A 66 -14.69 7.49 -1.71
C GLN A 66 -13.49 8.39 -1.39
N ASN A 67 -12.35 7.78 -1.07
CA ASN A 67 -11.12 8.48 -0.67
C ASN A 67 -9.97 8.28 -1.67
N SER A 68 -10.27 7.96 -2.93
CA SER A 68 -9.27 7.93 -4.00
C SER A 68 -8.70 9.33 -4.15
N ARG A 69 -7.48 9.56 -3.66
CA ARG A 69 -6.80 10.85 -3.83
C ARG A 69 -6.73 11.15 -5.34
N PRO A 70 -7.29 12.27 -5.83
CA PRO A 70 -7.16 12.67 -7.22
C PRO A 70 -5.72 13.11 -7.46
N GLY A 71 -4.85 12.17 -7.83
CA GLY A 71 -3.42 12.41 -8.08
C GLY A 71 -2.88 11.72 -9.33
N THR A 72 -3.70 10.98 -10.06
CA THR A 72 -3.34 10.40 -11.36
C THR A 72 -4.36 10.88 -12.40
N PRO A 73 -3.93 11.49 -13.52
CA PRO A 73 -4.82 11.78 -14.62
C PRO A 73 -5.38 10.46 -15.15
N GLN A 74 -6.70 10.34 -15.27
CA GLN A 74 -7.30 9.31 -16.12
C GLN A 74 -7.21 9.76 -17.59
N PRO A 75 -7.04 8.82 -18.54
CA PRO A 75 -6.93 9.11 -19.96
C PRO A 75 -8.18 9.79 -20.54
#